data_AF-A0AAE7J6D7-F1
#
_entry.id   AF-A0AAE7J6D7-F1
#
_cell.length_a   1.000
_cell.length_b   1.000
_cell.length_c   1.000
_cell.angle_alpha   90.00
_cell.angle_beta   90.00
_cell.angle_gamma   90.00
#
_symmetry.space_group_name_H-M   'P 1'
#
loop_
_entity.id
_entity.type
_entity.pdbx_description
1 polymer ?
#
loop_
_entity_poly.entity_id
_entity_poly.type
_entity_poly.pdbx_seq_one_letter_code
_entity_poly.pdbx_strand_id
1 'polypeptide(L)'
;MKTTIDLPDALIQQAKQRALQQKRTLKDLIADYIRQGLKGPSCGTSPAASILVETDATGLPLIRSTRAPTVHTVPDALQLEQDLLQTHELTDLRNRNDGHAD
;
A
#
# COMPACT_ATOMS: atom_id res chain seq x y z
N MET A 1 33.36 -0.74 3.18
CA MET A 1 34.33 -0.02 2.34
C MET A 1 33.82 1.39 2.07
N LYS A 2 34.71 2.37 1.83
CA LYS A 2 34.31 3.71 1.39
C LYS A 2 34.29 3.73 -0.15
N THR A 3 33.17 4.16 -0.71
CA THR A 3 32.99 4.31 -2.16
C THR A 3 32.53 5.75 -2.44
N THR A 4 32.99 6.32 -3.55
CA THR A 4 32.56 7.64 -4.02
C THR A 4 31.64 7.43 -5.21
N ILE A 5 30.46 8.05 -5.17
CA ILE A 5 29.44 7.97 -6.22
C ILE A 5 28.99 9.41 -6.49
N ASP A 6 29.11 9.85 -7.73
CA ASP A 6 28.59 11.14 -8.16
C ASP A 6 27.07 11.08 -8.29
N LEU A 7 26.39 11.95 -7.56
CA LEU A 7 24.94 12.04 -7.52
C LEU A 7 24.51 13.46 -7.90
N PRO A 8 23.54 13.63 -8.82
CA PRO A 8 22.95 14.93 -9.10
C PRO A 8 22.44 15.62 -7.84
N ASP A 9 22.64 16.94 -7.74
CA ASP A 9 22.23 17.74 -6.58
C ASP A 9 20.74 17.59 -6.24
N ALA A 10 19.89 17.48 -7.27
CA ALA A 10 18.46 17.25 -7.09
C ALA A 10 18.17 15.97 -6.30
N LEU A 11 18.90 14.87 -6.55
CA LEU A 11 18.74 13.62 -5.82
C LEU A 11 19.23 13.73 -4.39
N ILE A 12 20.33 14.45 -4.15
CA ILE A 12 20.84 14.69 -2.80
C ILE A 12 19.84 15.52 -1.98
N GLN A 13 19.21 16.54 -2.57
CA GLN A 13 18.20 17.34 -1.88
C GLN A 13 16.97 16.50 -1.51
N GLN A 14 16.47 15.69 -2.44
CA GLN A 14 15.34 14.79 -2.18
C GLN A 14 15.67 13.76 -1.09
N ALA A 15 16.87 13.16 -1.14
CA ALA A 15 17.32 12.21 -0.15
C ALA A 15 17.46 12.86 1.24
N LYS A 16 17.97 14.09 1.32
CA LYS A 16 18.04 14.87 2.58
C LYS A 16 16.65 15.15 3.16
N GLN A 17 15.71 15.62 2.33
CA GLN A 17 14.35 15.88 2.76
C GLN A 17 13.70 14.61 3.34
N ARG A 18 13.88 13.48 2.66
CA ARG A 18 13.30 12.21 3.10
C ARG A 18 13.98 11.67 4.36
N ALA A 19 15.29 11.85 4.50
CA ALA A 19 16.02 11.51 5.72
C ALA A 19 15.50 12.31 6.94
N LEU A 20 15.22 13.60 6.77
CA LEU A 20 14.60 14.43 7.82
C LEU A 20 13.19 13.93 8.19
N GLN A 21 12.34 13.66 7.20
CA GLN A 21 10.98 13.16 7.43
C GLN A 21 10.95 11.82 8.17
N GLN A 22 11.88 10.92 7.84
CA GLN A 22 11.96 9.58 8.42
C GLN A 22 12.81 9.53 9.70
N LYS A 23 13.38 10.68 10.14
CA LYS A 23 14.33 10.76 11.27
C LYS A 23 15.48 9.75 11.15
N ARG A 24 15.96 9.52 9.92
CA ARG A 24 17.07 8.60 9.60
C ARG A 24 18.28 9.37 9.07
N THR A 25 19.45 8.75 9.13
CA THR A 25 20.65 9.34 8.54
C THR A 25 20.62 9.21 7.01
N LEU A 26 21.16 10.21 6.31
CA LEU A 26 21.22 10.22 4.85
C LEU A 26 21.98 9.01 4.30
N LYS A 27 23.07 8.60 4.97
CA LYS A 27 23.89 7.45 4.58
C LYS A 27 23.09 6.15 4.59
N ASP A 28 22.31 5.92 5.64
CA ASP A 28 21.51 4.71 5.80
C ASP A 28 20.40 4.64 4.76
N LEU A 29 19.70 5.76 4.56
CA LEU A 29 18.65 5.91 3.55
C LEU A 29 19.16 5.65 2.13
N ILE A 30 20.31 6.23 1.76
CA ILE A 30 20.94 5.98 0.45
C ILE A 30 21.35 4.52 0.31
N ALA A 31 21.92 3.91 1.35
CA ALA A 31 22.31 2.51 1.32
C ALA A 31 21.10 1.58 1.11
N ASP A 32 19.97 1.86 1.75
CA ASP A 32 18.72 1.12 1.56
C ASP A 32 18.18 1.25 0.14
N TYR A 33 18.21 2.44 -0.45
CA TYR A 33 17.79 2.61 -1.85
C TYR A 33 18.68 1.89 -2.84
N ILE A 34 19.99 1.92 -2.62
CA ILE A 34 20.92 1.14 -3.45
C ILE A 34 20.61 -0.34 -3.31
N ARG A 35 20.40 -0.86 -2.09
CA ARG A 35 20.01 -2.28 -1.88
C ARG A 35 18.69 -2.62 -2.56
N GLN A 36 17.69 -1.74 -2.47
CA GLN A 36 16.38 -1.97 -3.08
C GLN A 36 16.47 -1.96 -4.61
N GLY A 37 17.24 -1.05 -5.21
CA GLY A 37 17.47 -1.01 -6.65
C GLY A 37 18.27 -2.22 -7.16
N LEU A 38 19.26 -2.69 -6.40
CA LEU A 38 20.09 -3.84 -6.77
C LEU A 38 19.40 -5.20 -6.61
N LYS A 39 18.37 -5.31 -5.74
CA LYS A 39 17.56 -6.52 -5.60
C LYS A 39 16.72 -6.84 -6.83
N GLY A 40 16.73 -5.98 -7.86
CA GLY A 40 15.85 -6.04 -9.01
C GLY A 40 14.40 -5.71 -8.62
N PRO A 41 13.48 -5.57 -9.58
CA PRO A 41 12.07 -5.59 -9.25
C PRO A 41 11.81 -6.94 -8.57
N SER A 42 11.58 -6.92 -7.26
CA SER A 42 10.92 -8.05 -6.63
C SER A 42 9.65 -8.24 -7.43
N CYS A 43 9.54 -9.37 -8.14
CA CYS A 43 8.28 -9.87 -8.66
C CYS A 43 7.41 -10.23 -7.45
N GLY A 44 7.02 -9.19 -6.72
CA GLY A 44 6.12 -9.16 -5.61
C GLY A 44 5.07 -8.19 -6.08
N THR A 45 4.08 -8.77 -6.76
CA THR A 45 2.73 -8.25 -6.94
C THR A 45 2.58 -6.83 -6.41
N SER A 46 2.78 -5.84 -7.28
CA SER A 46 2.01 -4.62 -7.08
C SER A 46 0.56 -5.06 -7.23
N PRO A 47 -0.31 -4.94 -6.21
CA PRO A 47 -1.72 -4.87 -6.50
C PRO A 47 -1.96 -3.51 -7.16
N ALA A 48 -1.51 -3.37 -8.40
CA ALA A 48 -2.11 -2.46 -9.36
C ALA A 48 -3.45 -3.07 -9.80
N ALA A 49 -4.28 -3.49 -8.84
CA ALA A 49 -5.68 -3.14 -8.91
C ALA A 49 -5.76 -1.68 -8.47
N SER A 50 -5.18 -0.80 -9.28
CA SER A 50 -5.29 0.64 -9.12
C SER A 50 -6.76 0.94 -9.36
N ILE A 51 -7.53 0.95 -8.27
CA ILE A 51 -8.82 1.61 -8.21
C ILE A 51 -8.53 3.05 -8.63
N LEU A 52 -8.84 3.36 -9.89
CA LEU A 52 -8.59 4.67 -10.45
C LEU A 52 -9.76 5.53 -10.00
N VAL A 53 -9.54 6.30 -8.94
CA VAL A 53 -10.51 7.30 -8.45
C VAL A 53 -10.33 8.56 -9.29
N GLU A 54 -11.22 8.78 -10.24
CA GLU A 54 -11.33 10.03 -11.01
C GLU A 54 -12.39 10.92 -10.36
N THR A 55 -12.51 12.17 -10.82
CA THR A 55 -13.63 13.04 -10.46
C THR A 55 -14.45 13.29 -11.72
N ASP A 56 -15.75 13.05 -11.66
CA ASP A 56 -16.62 13.29 -12.80
C ASP A 56 -16.88 14.79 -13.02
N ALA A 57 -17.58 15.14 -14.10
CA ALA A 57 -17.89 16.52 -14.45
C ALA A 57 -18.75 17.26 -13.39
N THR A 58 -19.34 16.53 -12.45
CA THR A 58 -20.16 17.07 -11.35
C THR A 58 -19.39 17.22 -10.04
N GLY A 59 -18.11 16.82 -10.00
CA GLY A 59 -17.27 16.90 -8.81
C GLY A 59 -17.35 15.66 -7.91
N LEU A 60 -18.01 14.58 -8.35
CA LEU A 60 -18.16 13.36 -7.56
C LEU A 60 -17.03 12.35 -7.86
N PRO A 61 -16.57 11.59 -6.86
CA PRO A 61 -15.53 10.59 -7.07
C PRO A 61 -16.07 9.41 -7.90
N LEU A 62 -15.41 9.13 -9.02
CA LEU A 62 -15.68 8.04 -9.95
C LEU A 62 -14.61 6.94 -9.78
N ILE A 63 -15.00 5.79 -9.27
CA ILE A 63 -14.12 4.63 -9.09
C ILE A 63 -14.15 3.75 -10.34
N ARG A 64 -13.10 3.78 -11.16
CA ARG A 64 -12.95 2.87 -12.31
C ARG A 64 -12.16 1.63 -11.88
N SER A 65 -12.84 0.48 -11.87
CA SER A 65 -12.20 -0.82 -11.75
C SER A 65 -11.80 -1.34 -13.13
N THR A 66 -10.54 -1.75 -13.30
CA THR A 66 -10.05 -2.43 -14.51
C THR A 66 -10.44 -3.91 -14.54
N ARG A 67 -11.03 -4.43 -13.45
CA ARG A 67 -11.56 -5.79 -13.37
C ARG A 67 -13.01 -5.75 -13.85
N ALA A 68 -13.32 -6.54 -14.87
CA ALA A 68 -14.70 -6.73 -15.32
C ALA A 68 -15.57 -7.10 -14.11
N PRO A 69 -16.80 -6.56 -13.99
CA PRO A 69 -17.72 -7.01 -12.94
C PRO A 69 -17.89 -8.51 -13.14
N THR A 70 -17.40 -9.30 -12.20
CA THR A 70 -17.69 -10.72 -12.17
C THR A 70 -19.21 -10.80 -12.13
N VAL A 71 -19.82 -11.40 -13.16
CA VAL A 71 -21.26 -11.66 -13.14
C VAL A 71 -21.48 -12.70 -12.06
N HIS A 72 -21.67 -12.23 -10.83
CA HIS A 72 -22.00 -13.07 -9.69
C HIS A 72 -23.44 -13.55 -9.91
N THR A 73 -23.62 -14.87 -9.95
CA THR A 73 -24.98 -15.43 -9.89
C THR A 73 -25.53 -15.18 -8.49
N VAL A 74 -26.86 -15.09 -8.32
CA VAL A 74 -27.52 -14.89 -7.01
C VAL A 74 -26.93 -15.74 -5.87
N PRO A 75 -26.64 -17.04 -6.04
CA PRO A 75 -26.01 -17.83 -4.96
C PRO A 75 -24.58 -17.39 -4.60
N ASP A 76 -23.82 -16.84 -5.55
CA ASP A 76 -22.46 -16.34 -5.33
C ASP A 76 -22.47 -15.04 -4.51
N ALA A 77 -23.45 -14.17 -4.76
CA ALA A 77 -23.68 -12.96 -3.94
C ALA A 77 -24.07 -13.31 -2.49
N LEU A 78 -24.98 -14.28 -2.31
CA LEU A 78 -25.37 -14.76 -0.96
C LEU A 78 -24.21 -15.39 -0.19
N GLN A 79 -23.29 -16.07 -0.88
CA GLN A 79 -22.12 -16.64 -0.24
C GLN A 79 -21.14 -15.55 0.23
N LEU A 80 -20.95 -14.50 -0.58
CA LEU A 80 -20.14 -13.33 -0.22
C LEU A 80 -20.71 -12.57 0.98
N GLU A 81 -22.03 -12.39 1.05
CA GLU A 81 -22.69 -11.75 2.19
C GLU A 81 -22.47 -12.54 3.50
N GLN A 82 -22.58 -13.87 3.43
CA GLN A 82 -22.36 -14.74 4.60
C GLN A 82 -20.89 -14.70 5.07
N ASP A 83 -19.94 -14.71 4.14
CA ASP A 83 -18.50 -14.63 4.45
C ASP A 83 -18.13 -13.30 5.13
N LEU A 84 -18.70 -12.18 4.65
CA LEU A 84 -18.50 -10.86 5.25
C LEU A 84 -19.09 -10.76 6.66
N LEU A 85 -20.26 -11.35 6.90
CA LEU A 85 -20.87 -11.39 8.22
C LEU A 85 -19.99 -12.19 9.20
N GLN A 86 -19.55 -13.38 8.81
CA GLN A 86 -18.68 -14.22 9.64
C GLN A 86 -17.35 -13.52 9.96
N THR A 87 -16.76 -12.82 8.99
CA THR A 87 -15.51 -12.10 9.17
C THR A 87 -15.65 -10.92 10.15
N HIS A 88 -16.76 -10.18 10.10
CA HIS A 88 -17.03 -9.10 11.06
C HIS A 88 -17.26 -9.64 12.47
N GLU A 89 -18.03 -10.72 12.65
CA GLU A 89 -18.27 -11.29 13.98
C GLU A 89 -16.97 -11.77 14.65
N LEU A 90 -16.07 -12.37 13.87
CA LEU A 90 -14.74 -12.77 14.36
C LEU A 90 -13.86 -11.57 14.75
N THR A 91 -14.01 -10.45 14.06
CA THR A 91 -13.29 -9.20 14.35
C THR A 91 -13.81 -8.55 15.64
N ASP A 92 -15.13 -8.55 15.85
CA ASP A 92 -15.75 -8.01 17.06
C ASP A 92 -15.43 -8.84 18.31
N LEU A 93 -15.40 -10.17 18.19
CA LEU A 93 -14.98 -11.07 19.28
C LEU A 93 -13.51 -10.87 19.66
N ARG A 94 -12.65 -10.60 18.68
CA ARG A 94 -11.24 -10.29 18.95
C ARG A 94 -11.08 -8.95 19.67
N ASN A 95 -11.76 -7.91 19.20
CA ASN A 95 -11.72 -6.59 19.82
C ASN A 95 -12.28 -6.60 21.26
N ARG A 96 -13.30 -7.41 21.53
CA ARG A 96 -13.86 -7.58 22.88
C ARG A 96 -12.90 -8.27 23.86
N ASN A 97 -12.08 -9.21 23.39
CA ASN A 97 -11.10 -9.91 24.23
C ASN A 97 -9.86 -9.06 24.54
N ASP A 98 -9.53 -8.09 23.69
CA ASP A 98 -8.40 -7.17 23.89
C ASP A 98 -8.74 -6.00 24.86
N GLY A 99 -10.00 -5.87 25.30
CA GLY A 99 -10.49 -4.80 26.18
C GLY A 99 -10.62 -5.13 27.68
N HIS A 100 -10.15 -6.29 28.15
CA HIS A 100 -10.32 -6.71 29.56
C HIS A 100 -8.99 -7.00 30.28
N ALA A 101 -8.06 -6.04 30.24
CA ALA A 101 -6.92 -6.02 31.15
C ALA A 101 -6.84 -4.65 31.84
N ASP A 102 -7.60 -4.51 32.93
CA ASP A 102 -7.25 -3.63 34.07
C ASP A 102 -7.47 -4.44 35.36
#